data_AF-A0AA97D7T0-F1
#
_entry.id   AF-A0AA97D7T0-F1
#
_cell.length_a   1.000
_cell.length_b   1.000
_cell.length_c   1.000
_cell.angle_alpha   90.00
_cell.angle_beta   90.00
_cell.angle_gamma   90.00
#
_symmetry.space_group_name_H-M   'P 1'
#
loop_
_entity.id
_entity.type
_entity.pdbx_description
1 polymer ?
#
loop_
_entity_poly.entity_id
_entity_poly.type
_entity_poly.pdbx_seq_one_letter_code
_entity_poly.pdbx_strand_id
1 'polypeptide(L)'
;MINNKRIMELEISRPGTFGSNTSSTIALPATPYELLDALDRARVTDERVIYSTEILRCELDYLPQFLSPSSNLYEMNHLSQRLASLSDWELDCFEGMVMMDAIQNSYALIPVERLINMTVSMEHCQIAYEAHNDESLGKFYAENGFVPQLDSLPDNIYAWLDFGKIGKEMREGEGGVFTPHGYVVQNGMIARLYQSGEAVPAEKPDYTVLLRVTKGHFNDPESDNGLSALLKLPAGDQKLFHAVKEAGAASPEECSFAAADCAVPQLTEKITDELEATNGGCYGLVNELAGQLRHLDREGGVPICKAMLMSAPRDISLEEALDLAYQTDEFRLLRETATPADYAKAELAKCTIPLKKELFASDAALCYYGEKLMEHDKASSTEYGILVARGGQTVEQCLNRPEPQMEMR
;
A
#
# COMPACT_ATOMS: atom_id res chain seq x y z
N MET A 1 -14.31 -11.79 0.62
CA MET A 1 -13.99 -10.44 0.12
C MET A 1 -12.72 -9.97 0.80
N ILE A 2 -11.67 -9.62 0.05
CA ILE A 2 -10.53 -8.91 0.64
C ILE A 2 -11.04 -7.50 0.91
N ASN A 3 -11.03 -7.10 2.18
CA ASN A 3 -11.44 -5.75 2.58
C ASN A 3 -10.41 -4.78 2.01
N ASN A 4 -10.80 -3.96 1.02
CA ASN A 4 -9.92 -2.95 0.39
C ASN A 4 -9.71 -1.70 1.29
N LYS A 5 -9.95 -1.85 2.60
CA LYS A 5 -9.87 -0.80 3.60
C LYS A 5 -8.41 -0.39 3.80
N ARG A 6 -8.07 0.84 3.41
CA ARG A 6 -6.72 1.42 3.56
C ARG A 6 -6.61 2.08 4.95
N ILE A 7 -5.87 1.43 5.86
CA ILE A 7 -5.72 1.80 7.28
C ILE A 7 -4.78 2.98 7.49
N MET A 8 -3.70 3.07 6.70
CA MET A 8 -2.65 4.09 6.87
C MET A 8 -2.25 4.68 5.53
N GLU A 9 -1.82 5.93 5.55
CA GLU A 9 -1.20 6.61 4.42
C GLU A 9 0.17 7.12 4.86
N LEU A 10 1.21 6.70 4.16
CA LEU A 10 2.60 7.02 4.48
C LEU A 10 3.25 7.84 3.37
N GLU A 11 4.07 8.81 3.74
CA GLU A 11 5.09 9.37 2.85
C GLU A 11 6.40 8.61 3.04
N ILE A 12 6.96 8.09 1.95
CA ILE A 12 8.31 7.54 1.90
C ILE A 12 9.21 8.63 1.31
N SER A 13 10.28 8.99 2.00
CA SER A 13 11.21 10.02 1.56
C SER A 13 12.66 9.55 1.66
N ARG A 14 13.46 9.87 0.63
CA ARG A 14 14.92 9.64 0.66
C ARG A 14 15.64 10.89 1.17
N PRO A 15 16.25 10.88 2.37
CA PRO A 15 16.97 12.04 2.89
C PRO A 15 18.23 12.34 2.05
N GLY A 16 18.46 13.61 1.68
CA GLY A 16 19.67 14.04 0.97
C GLY A 16 19.52 15.29 0.09
N THR A 17 20.54 15.58 -0.73
CA THR A 17 20.62 16.77 -1.62
C THR A 17 19.74 16.70 -2.88
N PHE A 18 18.91 15.66 -3.03
CA PHE A 18 18.07 15.43 -4.21
C PHE A 18 16.73 16.20 -4.21
N GLY A 19 16.50 17.04 -3.19
CA GLY A 19 15.33 17.92 -3.10
C GLY A 19 14.03 17.21 -2.71
N SER A 20 12.95 17.98 -2.59
CA SER A 20 11.58 17.56 -2.22
C SER A 20 10.91 16.61 -3.22
N ASN A 21 11.57 16.27 -4.33
CA ASN A 21 11.02 15.47 -5.43
C ASN A 21 11.42 13.99 -5.36
N THR A 22 11.97 13.54 -4.23
CA THR A 22 12.34 12.13 -3.98
C THR A 22 11.51 11.52 -2.85
N SER A 23 10.28 12.02 -2.68
CA SER A 23 9.26 11.38 -1.85
C SER A 23 8.16 10.75 -2.71
N SER A 24 7.42 9.83 -2.11
CA SER A 24 6.22 9.25 -2.68
C SER A 24 5.24 8.89 -1.58
N THR A 25 3.95 8.92 -1.89
CA THR A 25 2.90 8.50 -0.95
C THR A 25 2.39 7.11 -1.30
N ILE A 26 2.10 6.32 -0.26
CA ILE A 26 1.49 4.99 -0.37
C ILE A 26 0.40 4.79 0.68
N ALA A 27 -0.71 4.17 0.28
CA ALA A 27 -1.77 3.75 1.17
C ALA A 27 -1.62 2.26 1.53
N LEU A 28 -1.65 1.94 2.82
CA LEU A 28 -1.50 0.59 3.36
C LEU A 28 -2.85 0.06 3.87
N PRO A 29 -3.14 -1.25 3.77
CA PRO A 29 -2.27 -2.28 3.21
C PRO A 29 -2.13 -2.15 1.69
N ALA A 30 -0.93 -2.39 1.17
CA ALA A 30 -0.54 -2.32 -0.21
C ALA A 30 -0.08 -3.69 -0.73
N THR A 31 -0.22 -3.89 -2.04
CA THR A 31 0.30 -5.08 -2.72
C THR A 31 1.83 -5.05 -2.80
N PRO A 32 2.48 -6.21 -3.02
CA PRO A 32 3.94 -6.26 -3.19
C PRO A 32 4.47 -5.27 -4.23
N TYR A 33 3.83 -5.13 -5.39
CA TYR A 33 4.30 -4.18 -6.40
C TYR A 33 3.89 -2.73 -6.14
N GLU A 34 2.80 -2.44 -5.42
CA GLU A 34 2.52 -1.09 -4.93
C GLU A 34 3.65 -0.61 -3.99
N LEU A 35 4.15 -1.48 -3.09
CA LEU A 35 5.29 -1.18 -2.21
C LEU A 35 6.58 -0.92 -3.01
N LEU A 36 6.93 -1.83 -3.93
CA LEU A 36 8.12 -1.68 -4.77
C LEU A 36 8.04 -0.44 -5.65
N ASP A 37 6.86 -0.10 -6.15
CA ASP A 37 6.64 1.10 -6.95
C ASP A 37 6.80 2.38 -6.14
N ALA A 38 6.27 2.45 -4.92
CA ALA A 38 6.50 3.59 -4.04
C ALA A 38 7.99 3.77 -3.73
N LEU A 39 8.73 2.68 -3.49
CA LEU A 39 10.19 2.74 -3.33
C LEU A 39 10.91 3.24 -4.60
N ASP A 40 10.51 2.78 -5.79
CA ASP A 40 11.03 3.28 -7.07
C ASP A 40 10.78 4.80 -7.23
N ARG A 41 9.57 5.26 -6.89
CA ARG A 41 9.17 6.67 -6.96
C ARG A 41 9.89 7.54 -5.93
N ALA A 42 10.14 7.03 -4.73
CA ALA A 42 10.98 7.67 -3.72
C ALA A 42 12.49 7.56 -3.99
N ARG A 43 12.91 6.98 -5.13
CA ARG A 43 14.32 6.78 -5.50
C ARG A 43 15.10 5.90 -4.52
N VAL A 44 14.43 4.94 -3.89
CA VAL A 44 15.07 3.89 -3.10
C VAL A 44 15.49 2.79 -4.07
N THR A 45 16.66 3.00 -4.68
CA THR A 45 17.12 2.26 -5.87
C THR A 45 17.87 0.96 -5.56
N ASP A 46 18.25 0.76 -4.30
CA ASP A 46 19.01 -0.37 -3.76
C ASP A 46 18.71 -0.51 -2.26
N GLU A 47 18.91 -1.70 -1.69
CA GLU A 47 18.65 -2.01 -0.28
C GLU A 47 19.51 -1.19 0.70
N ARG A 48 20.63 -0.65 0.23
CA ARG A 48 21.52 0.22 1.04
C ARG A 48 21.01 1.64 1.15
N VAL A 49 20.04 2.03 0.32
CA VAL A 49 19.48 3.38 0.34
C VAL A 49 18.56 3.50 1.55
N ILE A 50 18.98 4.35 2.49
CA ILE A 50 18.18 4.67 3.67
C ILE A 50 17.03 5.59 3.24
N TYR A 51 15.83 5.27 3.70
CA TYR A 51 14.64 6.11 3.56
C TYR A 51 13.97 6.32 4.92
N SER A 52 13.15 7.35 5.01
CA SER A 52 12.27 7.63 6.13
C SER A 52 10.81 7.41 5.73
N THR A 53 9.99 7.08 6.71
CA THR A 53 8.54 6.96 6.56
C THR A 53 7.83 7.90 7.52
N GLU A 54 6.89 8.69 7.02
CA GLU A 54 6.04 9.55 7.84
C GLU A 54 4.57 9.13 7.68
N ILE A 55 3.84 9.02 8.78
CA ILE A 55 2.40 8.72 8.75
C ILE A 55 1.65 10.02 8.47
N LEU A 56 1.05 10.12 7.29
CA LEU A 56 0.22 11.28 6.89
C LEU A 56 -1.20 11.15 7.43
N ARG A 57 -1.74 9.94 7.43
CA ARG A 57 -3.11 9.63 7.87
C ARG A 57 -3.19 8.21 8.43
N CYS A 58 -4.03 8.02 9.44
CA CYS A 58 -4.40 6.69 9.94
C CYS A 58 -5.89 6.68 10.27
N GLU A 59 -6.59 5.59 9.98
CA GLU A 59 -8.00 5.43 10.37
C GLU A 59 -8.19 5.23 11.88
N LEU A 60 -7.13 4.85 12.59
CA LEU A 60 -7.08 4.69 14.05
C LEU A 60 -6.35 5.89 14.64
N ASP A 61 -7.08 6.97 14.95
CA ASP A 61 -6.50 8.28 15.33
C ASP A 61 -5.55 8.21 16.54
N TYR A 62 -5.75 7.26 17.45
CA TYR A 62 -4.89 7.07 18.63
C TYR A 62 -3.57 6.37 18.33
N LEU A 63 -3.43 5.66 17.21
CA LEU A 63 -2.30 4.76 16.95
C LEU A 63 -1.00 5.49 16.54
N PRO A 64 -1.01 6.54 15.70
CA PRO A 64 0.21 7.18 15.19
C PRO A 64 1.18 7.66 16.28
N GLN A 65 0.68 8.16 17.42
CA GLN A 65 1.51 8.64 18.52
C GLN A 65 2.34 7.54 19.21
N PHE A 66 1.99 6.27 19.01
CA PHE A 66 2.67 5.12 19.58
C PHE A 66 3.64 4.45 18.60
N LEU A 67 3.66 4.88 17.34
CA LEU A 67 4.51 4.29 16.31
C LEU A 67 5.83 5.03 16.16
N SER A 68 6.90 4.31 15.89
CA SER A 68 8.20 4.93 15.60
C SER A 68 8.22 5.53 14.19
N PRO A 69 8.74 6.75 13.98
CA PRO A 69 8.96 7.31 12.65
C PRO A 69 9.93 6.50 11.79
N SER A 70 10.75 5.64 12.42
CA SER A 70 11.70 4.75 11.74
C SER A 70 11.15 3.33 11.56
N SER A 71 9.83 3.15 11.62
CA SER A 71 9.22 1.82 11.46
C SER A 71 9.44 1.29 10.04
N ASN A 72 9.67 -0.01 9.92
CA ASN A 72 9.91 -0.62 8.61
C ASN A 72 8.62 -0.63 7.76
N LEU A 73 8.72 -0.21 6.50
CA LEU A 73 7.58 -0.13 5.58
C LEU A 73 6.82 -1.45 5.43
N TYR A 74 7.52 -2.59 5.36
CA TYR A 74 6.90 -3.90 5.21
C TYR A 74 6.18 -4.34 6.48
N GLU A 75 6.72 -4.03 7.65
CA GLU A 75 6.06 -4.31 8.93
C GLU A 75 4.82 -3.43 9.13
N MET A 76 4.93 -2.15 8.75
CA MET A 76 3.78 -1.23 8.71
C MET A 76 2.70 -1.72 7.75
N ASN A 77 3.09 -2.23 6.59
CA ASN A 77 2.16 -2.86 5.66
C ASN A 77 1.49 -4.10 6.27
N HIS A 78 2.26 -4.97 6.93
CA HIS A 78 1.73 -6.16 7.57
C HIS A 78 0.78 -5.82 8.72
N LEU A 79 1.13 -4.87 9.58
CA LEU A 79 0.23 -4.34 10.61
C LEU A 79 -1.07 -3.82 9.98
N SER A 80 -0.97 -3.05 8.89
CA SER A 80 -2.16 -2.55 8.19
C SER A 80 -3.03 -3.66 7.59
N GLN A 81 -2.42 -4.74 7.07
CA GLN A 81 -3.15 -5.93 6.59
C GLN A 81 -3.91 -6.62 7.73
N ARG A 82 -3.25 -6.78 8.89
CA ARG A 82 -3.89 -7.34 10.08
C ARG A 82 -5.08 -6.49 10.52
N LEU A 83 -4.88 -5.17 10.68
CA LEU A 83 -5.91 -4.23 11.11
C LEU A 83 -7.10 -4.17 10.15
N ALA A 84 -6.86 -4.23 8.83
CA ALA A 84 -7.93 -4.26 7.83
C ALA A 84 -8.79 -5.53 7.87
N SER A 85 -8.27 -6.62 8.45
CA SER A 85 -8.97 -7.89 8.59
C SER A 85 -9.75 -8.05 9.90
N LEU A 86 -9.55 -7.15 10.87
CA LEU A 86 -10.24 -7.18 12.14
C LEU A 86 -11.71 -6.72 11.98
N SER A 87 -12.59 -7.38 12.72
CA SER A 87 -13.96 -6.91 12.98
C SER A 87 -13.99 -5.68 13.88
N ASP A 88 -15.13 -5.00 13.96
CA ASP A 88 -15.28 -3.81 14.82
C ASP A 88 -14.99 -4.14 16.30
N TRP A 89 -15.48 -5.27 16.80
CA TRP A 89 -15.19 -5.74 18.17
C TRP A 89 -13.69 -6.00 18.38
N GLU A 90 -13.01 -6.59 17.40
CA GLU A 90 -11.56 -6.81 17.45
C GLU A 90 -10.78 -5.49 17.42
N LEU A 91 -11.25 -4.48 16.70
CA LEU A 91 -10.65 -3.13 16.70
C LEU A 91 -10.81 -2.44 18.06
N ASP A 92 -11.97 -2.55 18.70
CA ASP A 92 -12.19 -2.02 20.06
C ASP A 92 -11.25 -2.72 21.07
N CYS A 93 -11.10 -4.04 20.96
CA CYS A 93 -10.16 -4.82 21.76
C CYS A 93 -8.71 -4.38 21.53
N PHE A 94 -8.33 -4.19 20.27
CA PHE A 94 -7.00 -3.72 19.90
C PHE A 94 -6.69 -2.34 20.51
N GLU A 95 -7.63 -1.40 20.45
CA GLU A 95 -7.47 -0.08 21.10
C GLU A 95 -7.24 -0.22 22.61
N GLY A 96 -8.05 -1.03 23.29
CA GLY A 96 -7.88 -1.30 24.71
C GLY A 96 -6.51 -1.89 25.04
N MET A 97 -6.02 -2.83 24.24
CA MET A 97 -4.69 -3.43 24.40
C MET A 97 -3.55 -2.42 24.19
N VAL A 98 -3.67 -1.56 23.18
CA VAL A 98 -2.71 -0.47 22.93
C VAL A 98 -2.70 0.51 24.11
N MET A 99 -3.86 0.90 24.62
CA MET A 99 -3.97 1.83 25.75
C MET A 99 -3.47 1.23 27.06
N MET A 100 -3.76 -0.05 27.33
CA MET A 100 -3.18 -0.79 28.47
C MET A 100 -1.65 -0.79 28.40
N ASP A 101 -1.09 -1.09 27.24
CA ASP A 101 0.37 -1.10 27.04
C ASP A 101 0.98 0.28 27.20
N ALA A 102 0.34 1.31 26.63
CA ALA A 102 0.75 2.69 26.76
C ALA A 102 0.77 3.12 28.23
N ILE A 103 -0.29 2.87 29.00
CA ILE A 103 -0.35 3.24 30.42
C ILE A 103 0.73 2.51 31.23
N GLN A 104 0.88 1.20 31.02
CA GLN A 104 1.89 0.38 31.71
C GLN A 104 3.33 0.85 31.42
N ASN A 105 3.57 1.36 30.21
CA ASN A 105 4.89 1.81 29.76
C ASN A 105 5.03 3.33 29.70
N SER A 106 4.21 4.08 30.45
CA SER A 106 4.30 5.56 30.52
C SER A 106 4.26 6.27 29.16
N TYR A 107 3.39 5.77 28.26
CA TYR A 107 3.16 6.27 26.90
C TYR A 107 4.41 6.23 26.01
N ALA A 108 5.31 5.27 26.24
CA ALA A 108 6.42 5.00 25.33
C ALA A 108 5.93 4.46 23.97
N LEU A 109 6.79 4.59 22.96
CA LEU A 109 6.53 3.99 21.64
C LEU A 109 6.39 2.47 21.75
N ILE A 110 5.43 1.92 21.01
CA ILE A 110 5.13 0.49 20.98
C ILE A 110 5.79 -0.10 19.73
N PRO A 111 6.64 -1.14 19.85
CA PRO A 111 7.22 -1.80 18.69
C PRO A 111 6.13 -2.36 17.76
N VAL A 112 6.30 -2.20 16.44
CA VAL A 112 5.35 -2.72 15.44
C VAL A 112 5.13 -4.22 15.58
N GLU A 113 6.19 -4.98 15.91
CA GLU A 113 6.10 -6.41 16.26
C GLU A 113 5.07 -6.69 17.37
N ARG A 114 5.06 -5.86 18.42
CA ARG A 114 4.14 -6.00 19.55
C ARG A 114 2.71 -5.69 19.12
N LEU A 115 2.51 -4.64 18.32
CA LEU A 115 1.20 -4.30 17.76
C LEU A 115 0.65 -5.43 16.87
N ILE A 116 1.47 -6.00 15.98
CA ILE A 116 1.09 -7.14 15.15
C ILE A 116 0.66 -8.32 16.02
N ASN A 117 1.44 -8.62 17.06
CA ASN A 117 1.12 -9.68 18.01
C ASN A 117 -0.17 -9.43 18.82
N MET A 118 -0.52 -8.16 19.10
CA MET A 118 -1.83 -7.83 19.69
C MET A 118 -2.99 -8.19 18.75
N THR A 119 -2.82 -8.06 17.43
CA THR A 119 -3.87 -8.39 16.43
C THR A 119 -4.26 -9.88 16.36
N VAL A 120 -3.54 -10.75 17.07
CA VAL A 120 -3.80 -12.20 17.16
C VAL A 120 -4.05 -12.65 18.60
N SER A 121 -4.14 -11.73 19.56
CA SER A 121 -4.14 -12.04 21.00
C SER A 121 -5.45 -11.63 21.70
N MET A 122 -6.58 -11.63 20.99
CA MET A 122 -7.85 -11.07 21.49
C MET A 122 -8.79 -12.08 22.16
N GLU A 123 -8.42 -13.37 22.22
CA GLU A 123 -9.26 -14.44 22.79
C GLU A 123 -9.73 -14.16 24.23
N HIS A 124 -8.91 -13.43 25.00
CA HIS A 124 -9.16 -13.11 26.41
C HIS A 124 -9.56 -11.64 26.63
N CYS A 125 -9.92 -10.93 25.56
CA CYS A 125 -10.37 -9.55 25.63
C CYS A 125 -11.86 -9.51 26.00
N GLN A 126 -12.22 -8.59 26.88
CA GLN A 126 -13.61 -8.32 27.27
C GLN A 126 -13.88 -6.84 27.22
N ILE A 127 -15.10 -6.48 26.80
CA ILE A 127 -15.54 -5.09 26.67
C ILE A 127 -16.89 -4.92 27.38
N ALA A 128 -16.96 -3.96 28.28
CA ALA A 128 -18.20 -3.45 28.85
C ALA A 128 -18.55 -2.12 28.17
N TYR A 129 -19.39 -2.17 27.14
CA TYR A 129 -19.73 -1.04 26.27
C TYR A 129 -20.45 0.10 27.00
N GLU A 130 -21.17 -0.21 28.08
CA GLU A 130 -21.88 0.76 28.92
C GLU A 130 -21.00 1.49 29.95
N ALA A 131 -19.73 1.06 30.12
CA ALA A 131 -18.85 1.55 31.17
C ALA A 131 -17.81 2.56 30.64
N HIS A 132 -17.98 3.83 30.97
CA HIS A 132 -17.09 4.93 30.53
C HIS A 132 -16.39 5.66 31.68
N ASN A 133 -16.65 5.26 32.92
CA ASN A 133 -16.02 5.77 34.13
C ASN A 133 -16.19 4.76 35.28
N ASP A 134 -15.50 4.98 36.39
CA ASP A 134 -15.53 4.06 37.53
C ASP A 134 -16.95 3.85 38.09
N GLU A 135 -17.84 4.84 38.02
CA GLU A 135 -19.23 4.71 38.50
C GLU A 135 -20.05 3.75 37.63
N SER A 136 -20.06 3.97 36.31
CA SER A 136 -20.73 3.09 35.34
C SER A 136 -20.13 1.68 35.32
N LEU A 137 -18.80 1.57 35.49
CA LEU A 137 -18.12 0.28 35.63
C LEU A 137 -18.55 -0.46 36.91
N GLY A 138 -18.56 0.21 38.05
CA GLY A 138 -18.98 -0.42 39.30
C GLY A 138 -20.43 -0.86 39.28
N LYS A 139 -21.29 -0.11 38.58
CA LYS A 139 -22.68 -0.52 38.33
C LYS A 139 -22.75 -1.77 37.46
N PHE A 140 -22.00 -1.81 36.35
CA PHE A 140 -21.90 -2.99 35.49
C PHE A 140 -21.48 -4.24 36.27
N TYR A 141 -20.43 -4.13 37.09
CA TYR A 141 -19.93 -5.22 37.91
C TYR A 141 -20.94 -5.69 38.97
N ALA A 142 -21.61 -4.76 39.64
CA ALA A 142 -22.60 -5.08 40.66
C ALA A 142 -23.87 -5.73 40.09
N GLU A 143 -24.37 -5.24 38.95
CA GLU A 143 -25.60 -5.74 38.31
C GLU A 143 -25.40 -7.10 37.64
N ASN A 144 -24.20 -7.41 37.15
CA ASN A 144 -23.87 -8.70 36.52
C ASN A 144 -23.36 -9.76 37.50
N GLY A 145 -23.38 -9.51 38.82
CA GLY A 145 -22.95 -10.47 39.83
C GLY A 145 -21.44 -10.76 39.83
N PHE A 146 -20.62 -9.82 39.35
CA PHE A 146 -19.16 -9.95 39.34
C PHE A 146 -18.50 -9.53 40.66
N VAL A 147 -19.30 -9.09 41.64
CA VAL A 147 -18.85 -8.75 43.00
C VAL A 147 -19.53 -9.69 43.99
N PRO A 148 -18.94 -10.87 44.29
CA PRO A 148 -19.59 -11.91 45.11
C PRO A 148 -20.03 -11.44 46.50
N GLN A 149 -19.39 -10.40 47.04
CA GLN A 149 -19.75 -9.80 48.33
C GLN A 149 -21.15 -9.15 48.29
N LEU A 150 -21.65 -8.76 47.12
CA LEU A 150 -22.95 -8.12 46.94
C LEU A 150 -24.09 -9.12 46.71
N ASP A 151 -23.81 -10.36 46.29
CA ASP A 151 -24.81 -11.40 45.99
C ASP A 151 -25.76 -11.73 47.16
N SER A 152 -25.32 -11.45 48.39
CA SER A 152 -26.08 -11.69 49.62
C SER A 152 -26.86 -10.47 50.13
N LEU A 153 -26.73 -9.32 49.46
CA LEU A 153 -27.38 -8.08 49.87
C LEU A 153 -28.79 -7.96 49.27
N PRO A 154 -29.78 -7.43 50.01
CA PRO A 154 -31.09 -7.17 49.44
C PRO A 154 -31.04 -6.03 48.41
N ASP A 155 -31.87 -6.10 47.37
CA ASP A 155 -31.94 -5.14 46.25
C ASP A 155 -32.06 -3.67 46.70
N ASN A 156 -32.73 -3.41 47.83
CA ASN A 156 -32.90 -2.06 48.36
C ASN A 156 -31.61 -1.40 48.84
N ILE A 157 -30.54 -2.18 49.07
CA ILE A 157 -29.21 -1.68 49.47
C ILE A 157 -28.39 -1.21 48.26
N TYR A 158 -28.67 -1.71 47.04
CA TYR A 158 -27.93 -1.34 45.84
C TYR A 158 -27.94 0.17 45.57
N ALA A 159 -29.04 0.85 45.89
CA ALA A 159 -29.17 2.30 45.75
C ALA A 159 -28.23 3.12 46.66
N TRP A 160 -27.59 2.48 47.65
CA TRP A 160 -26.68 3.10 48.61
C TRP A 160 -25.21 2.72 48.39
N LEU A 161 -24.92 1.88 47.38
CA LEU A 161 -23.55 1.47 47.06
C LEU A 161 -22.79 2.62 46.40
N ASP A 162 -21.51 2.74 46.75
CA ASP A 162 -20.57 3.60 46.04
C ASP A 162 -20.02 2.85 44.82
N PHE A 163 -20.76 2.93 43.71
CA PHE A 163 -20.36 2.28 42.46
C PHE A 163 -19.03 2.83 41.94
N GLY A 164 -18.72 4.11 42.16
CA GLY A 164 -17.43 4.69 41.79
C GLY A 164 -16.26 3.99 42.48
N LYS A 165 -16.40 3.70 43.77
CA LYS A 165 -15.37 2.93 44.50
C LYS A 165 -15.25 1.50 43.99
N ILE A 166 -16.37 0.82 43.74
CA ILE A 166 -16.39 -0.56 43.24
C ILE A 166 -15.68 -0.62 41.88
N GLY A 167 -16.08 0.21 40.92
CA GLY A 167 -15.49 0.18 39.58
C GLY A 167 -14.00 0.55 39.59
N LYS A 168 -13.59 1.48 40.44
CA LYS A 168 -12.17 1.80 40.62
C LYS A 168 -11.37 0.60 41.14
N GLU A 169 -11.87 -0.08 42.17
CA GLU A 169 -11.21 -1.28 42.73
C GLU A 169 -11.12 -2.41 41.68
N MET A 170 -12.17 -2.63 40.89
CA MET A 170 -12.16 -3.62 39.80
C MET A 170 -11.12 -3.23 38.74
N ARG A 171 -11.17 -1.99 38.25
CA ARG A 171 -10.27 -1.48 37.22
C ARG A 171 -8.81 -1.57 37.60
N GLU A 172 -8.45 -1.11 38.79
CA GLU A 172 -7.07 -1.16 39.27
C GLU A 172 -6.62 -2.60 39.54
N GLY A 173 -7.55 -3.49 39.93
CA GLY A 173 -7.27 -4.90 40.21
C GLY A 173 -6.98 -5.73 38.96
N GLU A 174 -7.69 -5.48 37.87
CA GLU A 174 -7.53 -6.23 36.61
C GLU A 174 -6.68 -5.50 35.56
N GLY A 175 -6.41 -4.21 35.76
CA GLY A 175 -5.55 -3.42 34.88
C GLY A 175 -6.19 -3.03 33.55
N GLY A 176 -7.53 -3.04 33.46
CA GLY A 176 -8.25 -2.59 32.28
C GLY A 176 -8.30 -1.06 32.14
N VAL A 177 -8.83 -0.59 31.02
CA VAL A 177 -8.77 0.81 30.60
C VAL A 177 -10.10 1.27 30.01
N PHE A 178 -10.41 2.56 30.17
CA PHE A 178 -11.52 3.18 29.46
C PHE A 178 -11.06 3.66 28.08
N THR A 179 -11.81 3.29 27.04
CA THR A 179 -11.70 3.78 25.67
C THR A 179 -12.96 4.58 25.31
N PRO A 180 -13.01 5.26 24.15
CA PRO A 180 -14.24 5.88 23.66
C PRO A 180 -15.41 4.89 23.50
N HIS A 181 -15.12 3.60 23.35
CA HIS A 181 -16.08 2.53 23.09
C HIS A 181 -16.57 1.82 24.36
N GLY A 182 -15.92 2.03 25.51
CA GLY A 182 -16.31 1.40 26.77
C GLY A 182 -15.11 1.05 27.62
N TYR A 183 -15.29 0.10 28.54
CA TYR A 183 -14.21 -0.40 29.38
C TYR A 183 -13.66 -1.70 28.80
N VAL A 184 -12.35 -1.76 28.55
CA VAL A 184 -11.67 -2.91 27.97
C VAL A 184 -10.69 -3.52 28.97
N VAL A 185 -10.74 -4.84 29.12
CA VAL A 185 -9.76 -5.62 29.90
C VAL A 185 -9.24 -6.78 29.07
N GLN A 186 -7.94 -7.05 29.17
CA GLN A 186 -7.27 -8.17 28.52
C GLN A 186 -6.60 -9.04 29.59
N ASN A 187 -7.17 -10.22 29.82
CA ASN A 187 -6.69 -11.14 30.86
C ASN A 187 -5.63 -12.14 30.34
N GLY A 188 -5.42 -12.18 29.02
CA GLY A 188 -4.47 -13.06 28.35
C GLY A 188 -3.10 -12.43 28.14
N MET A 189 -2.08 -13.27 27.93
CA MET A 189 -0.78 -12.80 27.46
C MET A 189 -0.84 -12.46 25.97
N ILE A 190 -0.11 -11.42 25.56
CA ILE A 190 0.14 -11.16 24.14
C ILE A 190 1.04 -12.29 23.60
N ALA A 191 0.52 -13.06 22.65
CA ALA A 191 1.24 -14.13 22.00
C ALA A 191 2.45 -13.56 21.22
N ARG A 192 3.55 -14.31 21.15
CA ARG A 192 4.73 -13.93 20.35
C ARG A 192 4.78 -14.79 19.09
N LEU A 193 3.83 -14.56 18.20
CA LEU A 193 3.69 -15.34 16.95
C LEU A 193 4.44 -14.70 15.78
N TYR A 194 4.53 -13.37 15.76
CA TYR A 194 5.29 -12.60 14.80
C TYR A 194 6.61 -12.12 15.41
N GLN A 195 7.70 -12.21 14.65
CA GLN A 195 9.01 -11.64 14.99
C GLN A 195 9.40 -10.58 13.96
N SER A 196 10.06 -9.52 14.42
CA SER A 196 10.46 -8.43 13.55
C SER A 196 11.30 -8.90 12.37
N GLY A 197 10.97 -8.38 11.18
CA GLY A 197 11.59 -8.77 9.92
C GLY A 197 10.89 -9.89 9.16
N GLU A 198 9.97 -10.65 9.76
CA GLU A 198 9.23 -11.72 9.06
C GLU A 198 8.37 -11.19 7.91
N ALA A 199 7.88 -9.95 8.00
CA ALA A 199 7.12 -9.29 6.94
C ALA A 199 8.00 -8.80 5.78
N VAL A 200 9.32 -8.72 5.95
CA VAL A 200 10.24 -8.26 4.90
C VAL A 200 10.42 -9.40 3.89
N PRO A 201 10.02 -9.21 2.62
CA PRO A 201 10.13 -10.25 1.62
C PRO A 201 11.60 -10.56 1.32
N ALA A 202 11.96 -11.85 1.28
CA ALA A 202 13.31 -12.29 0.94
C ALA A 202 13.63 -12.15 -0.57
N GLU A 203 12.60 -12.25 -1.41
CA GLU A 203 12.69 -12.14 -2.85
C GLU A 203 11.52 -11.32 -3.40
N LYS A 204 11.69 -10.74 -4.58
CA LYS A 204 10.57 -10.13 -5.32
C LYS A 204 9.50 -11.18 -5.64
N PRO A 205 8.26 -10.75 -5.91
CA PRO A 205 7.22 -11.65 -6.40
C PRO A 205 7.68 -12.49 -7.61
N ASP A 206 7.28 -13.75 -7.65
CA ASP A 206 7.57 -14.71 -8.74
C ASP A 206 6.61 -14.58 -9.94
N TYR A 207 5.84 -13.48 -9.98
CA TYR A 207 4.90 -13.10 -11.03
C TYR A 207 5.13 -11.64 -11.39
N THR A 208 4.75 -11.22 -12.60
CA THR A 208 4.71 -9.79 -12.97
C THR A 208 3.29 -9.25 -13.08
N VAL A 209 2.31 -10.12 -13.27
CA VAL A 209 0.88 -9.82 -13.13
C VAL A 209 0.27 -10.97 -12.32
N LEU A 210 -0.50 -10.63 -11.29
CA LEU A 210 -1.26 -11.59 -10.51
C LEU A 210 -2.73 -11.40 -10.85
N LEU A 211 -3.35 -12.41 -11.46
CA LEU A 211 -4.78 -12.40 -11.71
C LEU A 211 -5.51 -13.16 -10.59
N ARG A 212 -6.62 -12.60 -10.13
CA ARG A 212 -7.64 -13.31 -9.38
C ARG A 212 -8.65 -13.87 -10.38
N VAL A 213 -8.89 -15.16 -10.31
CA VAL A 213 -9.83 -15.91 -11.14
C VAL A 213 -11.02 -16.31 -10.27
N THR A 214 -12.22 -15.90 -10.66
CA THR A 214 -13.48 -16.30 -10.00
C THR A 214 -14.43 -16.87 -11.04
N LYS A 215 -15.42 -17.66 -10.62
CA LYS A 215 -16.50 -18.07 -11.52
C LYS A 215 -17.27 -16.84 -11.99
N GLY A 216 -17.50 -16.72 -13.29
CA GLY A 216 -18.23 -15.58 -13.87
C GLY A 216 -19.74 -15.64 -13.59
N HIS A 217 -20.36 -14.46 -13.51
CA HIS A 217 -21.79 -14.31 -13.24
C HIS A 217 -22.61 -14.37 -14.54
N PHE A 218 -22.69 -15.54 -15.16
CA PHE A 218 -23.50 -15.71 -16.37
C PHE A 218 -24.97 -15.89 -15.98
N ASN A 219 -25.71 -14.78 -15.89
CA ASN A 219 -27.16 -14.70 -15.71
C ASN A 219 -27.76 -15.12 -14.35
N ASP A 220 -26.93 -15.46 -13.34
CA ASP A 220 -27.40 -15.79 -11.99
C ASP A 220 -26.44 -15.26 -10.90
N PRO A 221 -26.86 -14.28 -10.09
CA PRO A 221 -26.11 -13.80 -8.93
C PRO A 221 -25.89 -14.87 -7.84
N GLU A 222 -26.70 -15.95 -7.81
CA GLU A 222 -26.53 -17.07 -6.89
C GLU A 222 -25.42 -18.05 -7.33
N SER A 223 -24.80 -17.85 -8.50
CA SER A 223 -23.68 -18.67 -8.96
C SER A 223 -22.33 -18.30 -8.33
N ASP A 224 -22.27 -17.32 -7.43
CA ASP A 224 -21.08 -17.06 -6.62
C ASP A 224 -20.86 -18.23 -5.64
N ASN A 225 -19.94 -19.12 -6.01
CA ASN A 225 -19.53 -20.23 -5.16
C ASN A 225 -18.53 -19.79 -4.08
N GLY A 226 -18.16 -18.51 -4.03
CA GLY A 226 -17.16 -17.94 -3.13
C GLY A 226 -15.73 -18.42 -3.40
N LEU A 227 -15.52 -19.26 -4.42
CA LEU A 227 -14.22 -19.82 -4.76
C LEU A 227 -13.44 -18.83 -5.63
N SER A 228 -12.19 -18.61 -5.26
CA SER A 228 -11.25 -17.79 -6.02
C SER A 228 -9.90 -18.47 -6.08
N ALA A 229 -9.23 -18.32 -7.23
CA ALA A 229 -7.88 -18.80 -7.45
C ALA A 229 -6.97 -17.63 -7.83
N LEU A 230 -5.67 -17.77 -7.53
CA LEU A 230 -4.66 -16.81 -7.93
C LEU A 230 -3.82 -17.39 -9.07
N LEU A 231 -3.81 -16.70 -10.21
CA LEU A 231 -3.04 -17.07 -11.39
C LEU A 231 -1.86 -16.12 -11.57
N LYS A 232 -0.66 -16.66 -11.33
CA LYS A 232 0.62 -15.97 -11.50
C LYS A 232 1.01 -15.93 -12.97
N LEU A 233 1.04 -14.75 -13.57
CA LEU A 233 1.48 -14.55 -14.94
C LEU A 233 2.96 -14.12 -15.00
N PRO A 234 3.66 -14.49 -16.08
CA PRO A 234 3.16 -15.29 -17.20
C PRO A 234 3.00 -16.78 -16.89
N ALA A 235 1.94 -17.35 -17.43
CA ALA A 235 1.52 -18.73 -17.25
C ALA A 235 1.30 -19.41 -18.62
N GLY A 236 1.56 -20.71 -18.67
CA GLY A 236 1.08 -21.57 -19.76
C GLY A 236 -0.28 -22.17 -19.43
N ASP A 237 -0.92 -22.75 -20.44
CA ASP A 237 -2.30 -23.26 -20.38
C ASP A 237 -2.57 -24.18 -19.19
N GLN A 238 -1.61 -25.04 -18.81
CA GLN A 238 -1.77 -25.96 -17.68
C GLN A 238 -2.06 -25.22 -16.36
N LYS A 239 -1.38 -24.09 -16.10
CA LYS A 239 -1.60 -23.28 -14.89
C LYS A 239 -2.92 -22.52 -14.96
N LEU A 240 -3.30 -22.04 -16.15
CA LEU A 240 -4.59 -21.41 -16.39
C LEU A 240 -5.74 -22.40 -16.07
N PHE A 241 -5.73 -23.59 -16.67
CA PHE A 241 -6.76 -24.60 -16.42
C PHE A 241 -6.81 -25.06 -14.96
N HIS A 242 -5.67 -25.06 -14.26
CA HIS A 242 -5.66 -25.32 -12.82
C HIS A 242 -6.41 -24.24 -12.04
N ALA A 243 -6.12 -22.97 -12.30
CA ALA A 243 -6.79 -21.84 -11.64
C ALA A 243 -8.30 -21.79 -11.96
N VAL A 244 -8.69 -22.08 -13.21
CA VAL A 244 -10.10 -22.20 -13.62
C VAL A 244 -10.83 -23.27 -12.80
N LYS A 245 -10.20 -24.44 -12.63
CA LYS A 245 -10.76 -25.54 -11.84
C LYS A 245 -10.89 -25.18 -10.36
N GLU A 246 -9.90 -24.49 -9.79
CA GLU A 246 -9.93 -24.02 -8.40
C GLU A 246 -11.01 -22.96 -8.17
N ALA A 247 -11.26 -22.10 -9.15
CA ALA A 247 -12.39 -21.16 -9.15
C ALA A 247 -13.76 -21.86 -9.34
N GLY A 248 -13.78 -23.16 -9.61
CA GLY A 248 -15.00 -23.94 -9.80
C GLY A 248 -15.72 -23.68 -11.14
N ALA A 249 -14.98 -23.21 -12.15
CA ALA A 249 -15.47 -23.03 -13.51
C ALA A 249 -15.07 -24.23 -14.41
N ALA A 250 -15.83 -24.50 -15.48
CA ALA A 250 -15.51 -25.59 -16.41
C ALA A 250 -14.50 -25.18 -17.49
N SER A 251 -14.44 -23.90 -17.83
CA SER A 251 -13.55 -23.35 -18.85
C SER A 251 -13.16 -21.88 -18.55
N PRO A 252 -12.10 -21.34 -19.18
CA PRO A 252 -11.72 -19.94 -19.02
C PRO A 252 -12.84 -18.95 -19.40
N GLU A 253 -13.69 -19.30 -20.36
CA GLU A 253 -14.84 -18.49 -20.79
C GLU A 253 -15.93 -18.40 -19.72
N GLU A 254 -15.92 -19.31 -18.74
CA GLU A 254 -16.80 -19.28 -17.57
C GLU A 254 -16.17 -18.54 -16.36
N CYS A 255 -15.02 -17.91 -16.55
CA CYS A 255 -14.33 -17.16 -15.49
C CYS A 255 -14.47 -15.65 -15.66
N SER A 256 -14.42 -14.95 -14.53
CA SER A 256 -14.06 -13.53 -14.46
C SER A 256 -12.61 -13.41 -13.98
N PHE A 257 -11.87 -12.50 -14.58
CA PHE A 257 -10.48 -12.24 -14.25
C PHE A 257 -10.32 -10.78 -13.83
N ALA A 258 -9.60 -10.55 -12.74
CA ALA A 258 -9.25 -9.21 -12.29
C ALA A 258 -7.79 -9.18 -11.86
N ALA A 259 -7.04 -8.13 -12.19
CA ALA A 259 -5.68 -7.99 -11.71
C ALA A 259 -5.70 -7.66 -10.21
N ALA A 260 -5.01 -8.49 -9.43
CA ALA A 260 -4.81 -8.30 -8.00
C ALA A 260 -3.49 -7.57 -7.70
N ASP A 261 -2.49 -7.71 -8.57
CA ASP A 261 -1.19 -7.06 -8.43
C ASP A 261 -0.45 -7.02 -9.78
N CYS A 262 0.40 -6.02 -10.00
CA CYS A 262 1.12 -5.85 -11.27
C CYS A 262 2.46 -5.13 -11.06
N ALA A 263 3.52 -5.60 -11.72
CA ALA A 263 4.86 -5.01 -11.72
C ALA A 263 4.88 -3.54 -12.16
N VAL A 264 3.86 -3.15 -12.91
CA VAL A 264 3.53 -1.75 -13.24
C VAL A 264 2.15 -1.46 -12.65
N PRO A 265 2.04 -0.96 -11.39
CA PRO A 265 0.75 -0.80 -10.72
C PRO A 265 -0.25 0.07 -11.49
N GLN A 266 0.23 1.04 -12.29
CA GLN A 266 -0.57 1.88 -13.18
C GLN A 266 -1.44 1.09 -14.18
N LEU A 267 -1.07 -0.16 -14.49
CA LEU A 267 -1.81 -1.03 -15.41
C LEU A 267 -2.82 -1.94 -14.71
N THR A 268 -2.87 -2.00 -13.37
CA THR A 268 -3.69 -2.98 -12.64
C THR A 268 -5.18 -2.80 -12.92
N GLU A 269 -5.68 -1.56 -12.82
CA GLU A 269 -7.09 -1.24 -13.11
C GLU A 269 -7.39 -1.44 -14.60
N LYS A 270 -6.53 -0.92 -15.49
CA LYS A 270 -6.65 -1.10 -16.94
C LYS A 270 -6.71 -2.57 -17.38
N ILE A 271 -5.87 -3.44 -16.81
CA ILE A 271 -5.91 -4.88 -17.09
C ILE A 271 -7.26 -5.47 -16.65
N THR A 272 -7.76 -5.06 -15.49
CA THR A 272 -9.06 -5.53 -14.98
C THR A 272 -10.19 -5.08 -15.90
N ASP A 273 -10.26 -3.79 -16.23
CA ASP A 273 -11.30 -3.22 -17.08
C ASP A 273 -11.34 -3.87 -18.47
N GLU A 274 -10.17 -4.13 -19.08
CA GLU A 274 -10.11 -4.75 -20.39
C GLU A 274 -10.45 -6.25 -20.35
N LEU A 275 -10.06 -6.95 -19.29
CA LEU A 275 -10.48 -8.34 -19.08
C LEU A 275 -12.00 -8.45 -18.88
N GLU A 276 -12.61 -7.52 -18.14
CA GLU A 276 -14.06 -7.47 -17.96
C GLU A 276 -14.76 -7.11 -19.28
N ALA A 277 -14.30 -6.08 -19.99
CA ALA A 277 -14.89 -5.64 -21.25
C ALA A 277 -14.85 -6.72 -22.35
N THR A 278 -13.84 -7.59 -22.33
CA THR A 278 -13.67 -8.67 -23.31
C THR A 278 -14.16 -10.03 -22.83
N ASN A 279 -14.76 -10.13 -21.63
CA ASN A 279 -15.09 -11.40 -20.97
C ASN A 279 -13.91 -12.39 -20.96
N GLY A 280 -12.72 -11.91 -20.59
CA GLY A 280 -11.48 -12.68 -20.57
C GLY A 280 -10.79 -12.85 -21.93
N GLY A 281 -11.37 -12.33 -23.02
CA GLY A 281 -10.84 -12.48 -24.37
C GLY A 281 -9.43 -11.89 -24.57
N CYS A 282 -9.04 -10.87 -23.80
CA CYS A 282 -7.69 -10.30 -23.85
C CYS A 282 -6.66 -11.01 -22.95
N TYR A 283 -6.98 -12.16 -22.35
CA TYR A 283 -6.03 -12.92 -21.50
C TYR A 283 -4.67 -13.15 -22.18
N GLY A 284 -4.67 -13.47 -23.48
CA GLY A 284 -3.43 -13.69 -24.23
C GLY A 284 -2.52 -12.46 -24.24
N LEU A 285 -3.10 -11.27 -24.43
CA LEU A 285 -2.40 -9.99 -24.39
C LEU A 285 -1.85 -9.70 -22.99
N VAL A 286 -2.64 -9.91 -21.94
CA VAL A 286 -2.19 -9.72 -20.55
C VAL A 286 -1.03 -10.67 -20.21
N ASN A 287 -1.08 -11.91 -20.68
CA ASN A 287 -0.02 -12.89 -20.48
C ASN A 287 1.25 -12.55 -21.24
N GLU A 288 1.14 -11.99 -22.45
CA GLU A 288 2.26 -11.48 -23.23
C GLU A 288 2.90 -10.26 -22.56
N LEU A 289 2.10 -9.30 -22.11
CA LEU A 289 2.57 -8.15 -21.33
C LEU A 289 3.31 -8.59 -20.08
N ALA A 290 2.74 -9.52 -19.31
CA ALA A 290 3.43 -10.09 -18.16
C ALA A 290 4.79 -10.71 -18.59
N GLY A 291 4.85 -11.28 -19.79
CA GLY A 291 6.04 -11.89 -20.40
C GLY A 291 7.12 -10.87 -20.61
N GLN A 292 6.76 -9.77 -21.26
CA GLN A 292 7.65 -8.66 -21.52
C GLN A 292 8.09 -7.97 -20.23
N LEU A 293 7.18 -7.72 -19.28
CA LEU A 293 7.56 -7.17 -17.97
C LEU A 293 8.56 -8.05 -17.22
N ARG A 294 8.46 -9.38 -17.36
CA ARG A 294 9.41 -10.32 -16.74
C ARG A 294 10.77 -10.30 -17.43
N HIS A 295 10.81 -10.07 -18.73
CA HIS A 295 12.06 -9.83 -19.44
C HIS A 295 12.71 -8.53 -18.97
N LEU A 296 11.93 -7.44 -18.90
CA LEU A 296 12.38 -6.14 -18.43
C LEU A 296 12.87 -6.16 -16.98
N ASP A 297 12.23 -6.92 -16.08
CA ASP A 297 12.66 -6.99 -14.67
C ASP A 297 14.08 -7.57 -14.54
N ARG A 298 14.46 -8.51 -15.41
CA ARG A 298 15.81 -9.09 -15.46
C ARG A 298 16.86 -8.11 -15.98
N GLU A 299 16.45 -7.19 -16.85
CA GLU A 299 17.34 -6.20 -17.48
C GLU A 299 17.32 -4.84 -16.76
N GLY A 300 16.47 -4.69 -15.75
CA GLY A 300 16.28 -3.42 -15.04
C GLY A 300 15.46 -2.38 -15.83
N GLY A 301 14.70 -2.82 -16.83
CA GLY A 301 13.88 -1.97 -17.71
C GLY A 301 12.50 -1.61 -17.16
N VAL A 302 12.02 -2.26 -16.08
CA VAL A 302 10.69 -1.98 -15.49
C VAL A 302 10.51 -0.50 -15.09
N PRO A 303 11.47 0.16 -14.41
CA PRO A 303 11.35 1.60 -14.13
C PRO A 303 11.23 2.48 -15.39
N ILE A 304 11.88 2.08 -16.50
CA ILE A 304 11.76 2.78 -17.79
C ILE A 304 10.35 2.62 -18.34
N CYS A 305 9.80 1.40 -18.32
CA CYS A 305 8.43 1.13 -18.73
C CYS A 305 7.41 1.95 -17.92
N LYS A 306 7.55 1.98 -16.58
CA LYS A 306 6.71 2.82 -15.70
C LYS A 306 6.79 4.31 -16.04
N ALA A 307 7.99 4.82 -16.31
CA ALA A 307 8.22 6.21 -16.70
C ALA A 307 7.63 6.54 -18.09
N MET A 308 7.75 5.62 -19.05
CA MET A 308 7.14 5.74 -20.38
C MET A 308 5.62 5.80 -20.25
N LEU A 309 5.00 4.86 -19.52
CA LEU A 309 3.55 4.83 -19.32
C LEU A 309 3.02 6.09 -18.62
N MET A 310 3.76 6.63 -17.63
CA MET A 310 3.42 7.90 -17.00
C MET A 310 3.51 9.09 -17.98
N SER A 311 4.41 9.04 -18.96
CA SER A 311 4.60 10.07 -19.98
C SER A 311 3.66 9.90 -21.19
N ALA A 312 2.97 8.77 -21.28
CA ALA A 312 2.05 8.47 -22.36
C ALA A 312 0.70 9.20 -22.18
N PRO A 313 -0.10 9.33 -23.24
CA PRO A 313 -1.49 9.77 -23.13
C PRO A 313 -2.28 8.92 -22.12
N ARG A 314 -3.24 9.53 -21.41
CA ARG A 314 -4.02 8.83 -20.37
C ARG A 314 -4.90 7.71 -20.91
N ASP A 315 -5.23 7.75 -22.19
CA ASP A 315 -6.19 6.87 -22.87
C ASP A 315 -5.50 5.75 -23.65
N ILE A 316 -4.25 5.40 -23.34
CA ILE A 316 -3.57 4.28 -24.01
C ILE A 316 -4.32 2.97 -23.84
N SER A 317 -4.36 2.11 -24.87
CA SER A 317 -4.85 0.73 -24.74
C SER A 317 -3.80 -0.18 -24.08
N LEU A 318 -4.18 -1.40 -23.69
CA LEU A 318 -3.21 -2.37 -23.19
C LEU A 318 -2.25 -2.86 -24.29
N GLU A 319 -2.70 -2.91 -25.55
CA GLU A 319 -1.81 -3.16 -26.69
C GLU A 319 -0.76 -2.07 -26.82
N GLU A 320 -1.16 -0.80 -26.74
CA GLU A 320 -0.23 0.33 -26.73
C GLU A 320 0.73 0.29 -25.53
N ALA A 321 0.25 -0.14 -24.36
CA ALA A 321 1.10 -0.33 -23.19
C ALA A 321 2.15 -1.45 -23.40
N LEU A 322 1.76 -2.54 -24.08
CA LEU A 322 2.66 -3.61 -24.48
C LEU A 322 3.70 -3.12 -25.50
N ASP A 323 3.27 -2.37 -26.52
CA ASP A 323 4.17 -1.78 -27.52
C ASP A 323 5.22 -0.87 -26.87
N LEU A 324 4.82 -0.04 -25.89
CA LEU A 324 5.76 0.76 -25.10
C LEU A 324 6.71 -0.10 -24.28
N ALA A 325 6.25 -1.21 -23.72
CA ALA A 325 7.11 -2.14 -22.99
C ALA A 325 8.18 -2.79 -23.90
N TYR A 326 7.88 -3.02 -25.18
CA TYR A 326 8.88 -3.48 -26.17
C TYR A 326 9.87 -2.39 -26.60
N GLN A 327 9.53 -1.12 -26.44
CA GLN A 327 10.36 0.01 -26.88
C GLN A 327 11.23 0.63 -25.77
N THR A 328 11.32 0.02 -24.60
CA THR A 328 12.09 0.57 -23.47
C THR A 328 13.57 0.82 -23.76
N ASP A 329 14.18 0.07 -24.68
CA ASP A 329 15.57 0.25 -25.11
C ASP A 329 15.83 1.56 -25.86
N GLU A 330 14.78 2.18 -26.41
CA GLU A 330 14.84 3.49 -27.06
C GLU A 330 14.93 4.63 -26.04
N PHE A 331 14.82 4.33 -24.75
CA PHE A 331 14.84 5.32 -23.68
C PHE A 331 15.94 5.05 -22.65
N ARG A 332 16.28 6.11 -21.92
CA ARG A 332 17.16 6.05 -20.75
C ARG A 332 16.49 6.81 -19.62
N LEU A 333 16.45 6.19 -18.44
CA LEU A 333 15.95 6.83 -17.24
C LEU A 333 17.10 7.34 -16.36
N LEU A 334 17.08 8.63 -16.05
CA LEU A 334 17.99 9.29 -15.12
C LEU A 334 17.34 9.37 -13.74
N ARG A 335 17.43 8.28 -12.95
CA ARG A 335 16.77 8.17 -11.64
C ARG A 335 17.21 9.23 -10.63
N GLU A 336 18.51 9.53 -10.59
CA GLU A 336 19.07 10.52 -9.65
C GLU A 336 18.88 11.99 -10.09
N THR A 337 18.14 12.22 -11.18
CA THR A 337 17.81 13.56 -11.69
C THR A 337 16.32 13.80 -11.49
N ALA A 338 15.98 14.76 -10.62
CA ALA A 338 14.61 14.99 -10.18
C ALA A 338 13.97 16.25 -10.77
N THR A 339 14.77 17.19 -11.28
CA THR A 339 14.28 18.47 -11.80
C THR A 339 14.95 18.83 -13.13
N PRO A 340 14.33 19.72 -13.94
CA PRO A 340 14.98 20.30 -15.10
C PRO A 340 16.31 20.98 -14.76
N ALA A 341 16.42 21.64 -13.60
CA ALA A 341 17.69 22.23 -13.15
C ALA A 341 18.76 21.18 -12.87
N ASP A 342 18.41 20.03 -12.30
CA ASP A 342 19.37 18.94 -12.08
C ASP A 342 19.81 18.32 -13.40
N TYR A 343 18.89 18.19 -14.36
CA TYR A 343 19.20 17.73 -15.71
C TYR A 343 20.18 18.69 -16.40
N ALA A 344 19.88 19.99 -16.35
CA ALA A 344 20.79 21.03 -16.84
C ALA A 344 22.17 20.94 -16.19
N LYS A 345 22.25 20.82 -14.85
CA LYS A 345 23.53 20.69 -14.13
C LYS A 345 24.31 19.46 -14.60
N ALA A 346 23.64 18.32 -14.76
CA ALA A 346 24.24 17.07 -15.21
C ALA A 346 24.79 17.17 -16.65
N GLU A 347 24.05 17.78 -17.57
CA GLU A 347 24.49 17.99 -18.94
C GLU A 347 25.60 19.05 -19.04
N LEU A 348 25.44 20.17 -18.35
CA LEU A 348 26.45 21.22 -18.27
C LEU A 348 27.77 20.71 -17.69
N ALA A 349 27.75 19.73 -16.79
CA ALA A 349 28.96 19.13 -16.24
C ALA A 349 29.83 18.43 -17.30
N LYS A 350 29.23 17.98 -18.41
CA LYS A 350 29.93 17.35 -19.54
C LYS A 350 30.55 18.37 -20.50
N CYS A 351 30.09 19.62 -20.44
CA CYS A 351 30.48 20.68 -21.37
C CYS A 351 31.56 21.60 -20.77
N THR A 352 32.48 22.06 -21.63
CA THR A 352 33.46 23.09 -21.27
C THR A 352 33.02 24.45 -21.83
N ILE A 353 32.25 25.19 -21.02
CA ILE A 353 31.73 26.52 -21.38
C ILE A 353 32.46 27.57 -20.52
N PRO A 354 33.12 28.59 -21.10
CA PRO A 354 33.69 29.70 -20.34
C PRO A 354 32.61 30.42 -19.52
N LEU A 355 32.93 30.80 -18.28
CA LEU A 355 32.02 31.51 -17.37
C LEU A 355 30.68 30.77 -17.10
N LYS A 356 30.68 29.44 -17.14
CA LYS A 356 29.48 28.60 -16.92
C LYS A 356 28.78 28.87 -15.59
N LYS A 357 29.54 29.12 -14.52
CA LYS A 357 28.97 29.36 -13.19
C LYS A 357 28.28 30.72 -13.12
N GLU A 358 28.79 31.70 -13.85
CA GLU A 358 28.26 33.05 -13.95
C GLU A 358 27.04 33.10 -14.87
N LEU A 359 27.07 32.36 -15.99
CA LEU A 359 25.96 32.27 -16.94
C LEU A 359 24.72 31.60 -16.33
N PHE A 360 24.94 30.60 -15.47
CA PHE A 360 23.89 29.84 -14.79
C PHE A 360 23.91 30.07 -13.28
N ALA A 361 24.10 31.33 -12.87
CA ALA A 361 24.28 31.70 -11.47
C ALA A 361 23.00 31.60 -10.61
N SER A 362 21.81 31.54 -11.23
CA SER A 362 20.53 31.40 -10.53
C SER A 362 19.85 30.06 -10.85
N ASP A 363 19.12 29.53 -9.87
CA ASP A 363 18.34 28.30 -10.06
C ASP A 363 17.26 28.48 -11.14
N ALA A 364 16.68 29.68 -11.27
CA ALA A 364 15.73 29.98 -12.34
C ALA A 364 16.35 29.87 -13.74
N ALA A 365 17.59 30.33 -13.92
CA ALA A 365 18.29 30.20 -15.20
C ALA A 365 18.61 28.73 -15.52
N LEU A 366 18.96 27.94 -14.50
CA LEU A 366 19.18 26.49 -14.65
C LEU A 366 17.90 25.74 -14.97
N CYS A 367 16.78 26.05 -14.30
CA CYS A 367 15.48 25.46 -14.59
C CYS A 367 15.08 25.74 -16.05
N TYR A 368 15.11 27.01 -16.48
CA TYR A 368 14.72 27.38 -17.84
C TYR A 368 15.60 26.72 -18.90
N TYR A 369 16.93 26.71 -18.70
CA TYR A 369 17.83 26.02 -19.61
C TYR A 369 17.57 24.51 -19.63
N GLY A 370 17.31 23.91 -18.46
CA GLY A 370 16.95 22.51 -18.33
C GLY A 370 15.68 22.15 -19.09
N GLU A 371 14.62 22.95 -18.98
CA GLU A 371 13.38 22.76 -19.73
C GLU A 371 13.64 22.80 -21.24
N LYS A 372 14.41 23.78 -21.72
CA LYS A 372 14.76 23.88 -23.15
C LYS A 372 15.64 22.74 -23.64
N LEU A 373 16.54 22.25 -22.80
CA LEU A 373 17.37 21.09 -23.12
C LEU A 373 16.53 19.81 -23.16
N MET A 374 15.59 19.65 -22.23
CA MET A 374 14.66 18.52 -22.23
C MET A 374 13.75 18.53 -23.46
N GLU A 375 13.22 19.70 -23.86
CA GLU A 375 12.43 19.83 -25.11
C GLU A 375 13.23 19.40 -26.35
N HIS A 376 14.52 19.78 -26.41
CA HIS A 376 15.43 19.41 -27.48
C HIS A 376 15.73 17.91 -27.48
N ASP A 377 16.05 17.34 -26.31
CA ASP A 377 16.44 15.94 -26.14
C ASP A 377 15.24 14.98 -26.07
N LYS A 378 14.01 15.49 -26.25
CA LYS A 378 12.76 14.73 -26.10
C LYS A 378 12.67 14.03 -24.74
N ALA A 379 13.10 14.72 -23.69
CA ALA A 379 13.06 14.23 -22.34
C ALA A 379 11.78 14.64 -21.61
N SER A 380 11.34 13.83 -20.65
CA SER A 380 10.15 14.06 -19.84
C SER A 380 10.45 13.87 -18.36
N SER A 381 9.85 14.72 -17.52
CA SER A 381 9.93 14.59 -16.07
C SER A 381 8.89 13.59 -15.59
N THR A 382 9.30 12.60 -14.80
CA THR A 382 8.41 11.57 -14.26
C THR A 382 8.64 11.39 -12.77
N GLU A 383 7.68 10.76 -12.10
CA GLU A 383 7.83 10.28 -10.73
C GLU A 383 8.94 9.25 -10.57
N TYR A 384 9.56 8.75 -11.66
CA TYR A 384 10.68 7.79 -11.67
C TYR A 384 12.04 8.41 -12.05
N GLY A 385 12.06 9.68 -12.46
CA GLY A 385 13.25 10.45 -12.86
C GLY A 385 13.04 11.15 -14.20
N ILE A 386 14.13 11.65 -14.79
CA ILE A 386 14.07 12.21 -16.16
C ILE A 386 14.21 11.08 -17.18
N LEU A 387 13.17 10.85 -17.96
CA LEU A 387 13.15 9.92 -19.08
C LEU A 387 13.68 10.62 -20.33
N VAL A 388 14.72 10.10 -20.97
CA VAL A 388 15.38 10.71 -22.14
C VAL A 388 15.32 9.74 -23.32
N ALA A 389 14.87 10.22 -24.48
CA ALA A 389 14.88 9.43 -25.71
C ALA A 389 16.29 9.26 -26.26
N ARG A 390 16.65 8.07 -26.73
CA ARG A 390 17.92 7.80 -27.44
C ARG A 390 17.79 8.06 -28.93
N GLY A 391 16.66 7.70 -29.53
CA GLY A 391 16.37 7.86 -30.96
C GLY A 391 15.74 9.19 -31.36
N GLY A 392 15.52 10.11 -30.40
CA GLY A 392 14.90 11.40 -30.65
C GLY A 392 13.39 11.37 -30.90
N GLN A 393 12.73 10.24 -30.59
CA GLN A 393 11.27 10.12 -30.59
C GLN A 393 10.71 10.26 -29.17
N THR A 394 9.64 11.02 -29.01
CA THR A 394 8.90 11.07 -27.73
C THR A 394 8.13 9.78 -27.50
N VAL A 395 7.73 9.51 -26.26
CA VAL A 395 6.85 8.38 -25.91
C VAL A 395 5.57 8.39 -26.74
N GLU A 396 4.97 9.56 -26.96
CA GLU A 396 3.78 9.69 -27.79
C GLU A 396 4.04 9.31 -29.26
N GLN A 397 5.21 9.63 -29.80
CA GLN A 397 5.59 9.26 -31.17
C GLN A 397 5.82 7.75 -31.32
N CYS A 398 6.18 7.04 -30.24
CA CYS A 398 6.30 5.58 -30.23
C CYS A 398 4.96 4.86 -30.41
N LEU A 399 3.83 5.52 -30.11
CA LEU A 399 2.49 4.94 -30.19
C LEU A 399 1.91 4.89 -31.61
N ASN A 400 2.60 5.45 -32.62
CA ASN A 400 2.16 5.49 -34.02
C ASN A 400 0.70 5.95 -34.23
N ARG A 401 0.16 6.76 -33.30
CA ARG A 401 -1.20 7.32 -33.44
C ARG A 401 -1.24 8.27 -34.64
N PRO A 402 -2.32 8.27 -35.45
CA PRO A 402 -2.49 9.28 -36.48
C PRO A 402 -2.53 10.67 -35.82
N GLU A 403 -1.72 11.61 -36.31
CA GLU A 403 -1.74 12.98 -35.79
C GLU A 403 -3.18 13.51 -35.78
N PRO A 404 -3.63 14.16 -34.70
CA PRO A 404 -4.93 14.81 -34.70
C PRO A 404 -4.96 15.79 -35.86
N GLN A 405 -5.87 15.58 -36.82
CA GLN A 405 -6.11 16.55 -37.87
C GLN A 405 -6.46 17.87 -37.19
N MET A 406 -5.53 18.83 -37.21
CA MET A 406 -5.83 20.19 -36.80
C MET A 406 -6.99 20.67 -37.67
N GLU A 407 -8.19 20.75 -37.09
CA GLU A 407 -9.27 21.53 -37.67
C GLU A 407 -8.73 22.96 -37.81
N MET A 408 -8.34 23.32 -39.04
CA MET A 408 -8.03 24.69 -39.38
C MET A 408 -9.29 25.52 -39.14
N ARG A 409 -9.31 26.29 -38.05
CA ARG A 409 -10.28 27.35 -37.84
C ARG A 409 -9.93 28.58 -38.65
#